data_AF-A0A160MB64-F1
#
_entry.id   AF-A0A160MB64-F1
#
_cell.length_a   1.000
_cell.length_b   1.000
_cell.length_c   1.000
_cell.angle_alpha   90.00
_cell.angle_beta   90.00
_cell.angle_gamma   90.00
#
_symmetry.space_group_name_H-M   'P 1'
#
loop_
_entity.id
_entity.type
_entity.pdbx_description
1 polymer ?
#
loop_
_entity_poly.entity_id
_entity_poly.type
_entity_poly.pdbx_seq_one_letter_code
_entity_poly.pdbx_strand_id
1 'polypeptide(L)'
;MYKKIGWFLLFLSLILAGKASAQEMTAASSKELKAALSDPQVSVIKLQSGIYEGNILIERKVHIIGDKGTRILGTEKGHVLTIAADDVIVENLEVEGSGSQNAGIYVKGDRAYLHHIALRNVFHGIYARNSYGHRFENNLITSFNGRNRHSGFGIYLVEAPNTAVKENYFYHTQDGVYVSYSDFCEVTGNIMFKARYGVHTMDSRNILIADNQVTESINGLMIMQSYEVFILENYFFKNTEIDGAGIFIYDTFDSKISSNIVKGNFRGIILEHAKRNRLEFNNVLRNDTGLEIGKNSNDNTIYLNNFSGNTRQVISEKDNRNLFSKDNYGNYFDDHHLLNLDNDHKVDFAYKSGDVFYQMADDEPLLQVFYQSPSVELWNMIEQYTPIPSQAFIIDESPLAEPVPVKQKKFISEKNHINHSREFPIILFFFLITLASLLIFNFGRKHNEI
;
A
#
# COMPACT_ATOMS: atom_id res chain seq x y z
N MET A 1 -59.83 -31.56 -13.10
CA MET A 1 -59.83 -30.27 -13.82
C MET A 1 -58.56 -29.46 -13.54
N TYR A 2 -58.16 -29.31 -12.27
CA TYR A 2 -56.97 -28.53 -11.84
C TYR A 2 -55.63 -28.95 -12.44
N LYS A 3 -55.38 -30.26 -12.65
CA LYS A 3 -54.14 -30.72 -13.30
C LYS A 3 -54.01 -30.20 -14.75
N LYS A 4 -55.12 -30.13 -15.51
CA LYS A 4 -55.07 -29.63 -16.90
C LYS A 4 -54.82 -28.12 -16.97
N ILE A 5 -55.34 -27.36 -16.01
CA ILE A 5 -55.10 -25.92 -15.88
C ILE A 5 -53.65 -25.61 -15.49
N GLY A 6 -53.07 -26.40 -14.57
CA GLY A 6 -51.66 -26.28 -14.19
C GLY A 6 -50.72 -26.53 -15.36
N TRP A 7 -50.97 -27.57 -16.17
CA TRP A 7 -50.18 -27.84 -17.37
C TRP A 7 -50.35 -26.76 -18.45
N PHE A 8 -51.56 -26.21 -18.59
CA PHE A 8 -51.83 -25.11 -19.52
C PHE A 8 -51.10 -23.81 -19.11
N LEU A 9 -51.08 -23.46 -17.82
CA LEU A 9 -50.35 -22.29 -17.31
C LEU A 9 -48.83 -22.47 -17.41
N LEU A 10 -48.32 -23.69 -17.18
CA LEU A 10 -46.89 -24.00 -17.36
C LEU A 10 -46.48 -23.89 -18.84
N PHE A 11 -47.32 -24.38 -19.75
CA PHE A 11 -47.10 -24.27 -21.19
C PHE A 11 -47.21 -22.81 -21.67
N LEU A 12 -48.15 -22.03 -21.12
CA LEU A 12 -48.29 -20.60 -21.42
C LEU A 12 -47.09 -19.79 -20.89
N SER A 13 -46.51 -20.16 -19.74
CA SER A 13 -45.29 -19.53 -19.21
C SER A 13 -44.04 -19.83 -20.05
N LEU A 14 -43.98 -21.00 -20.68
CA LEU A 14 -42.92 -21.38 -21.62
C LEU A 14 -43.07 -20.69 -22.99
N ILE A 15 -44.29 -20.33 -23.40
CA ILE A 15 -44.56 -19.57 -24.62
C ILE A 15 -44.36 -18.05 -24.40
N LEU A 16 -44.63 -17.55 -23.19
CA LEU A 16 -44.38 -16.17 -22.76
C LEU A 16 -42.95 -15.91 -22.28
N ALA A 17 -42.10 -16.94 -22.21
CA ALA A 17 -40.66 -16.78 -22.12
C ALA A 17 -40.16 -16.26 -23.47
N GLY A 18 -40.38 -14.97 -23.72
CA GLY A 18 -39.77 -14.25 -24.81
C GLY A 18 -38.28 -14.58 -24.79
N LYS A 19 -37.74 -14.98 -25.95
CA LYS A 19 -36.31 -15.18 -26.10
C LYS A 19 -35.64 -13.87 -25.72
N ALA A 20 -35.15 -13.77 -24.48
CA ALA A 20 -34.18 -12.75 -24.10
C ALA A 20 -32.87 -13.11 -24.79
N SER A 21 -32.85 -12.94 -26.12
CA SER A 21 -31.64 -12.99 -26.91
C SER A 21 -30.95 -11.67 -26.64
N ALA A 22 -30.02 -11.68 -25.69
CA ALA A 22 -29.00 -10.66 -25.56
C ALA A 22 -28.40 -10.41 -26.95
N GLN A 23 -28.74 -9.28 -27.58
CA GLN A 23 -28.22 -8.98 -28.92
C GLN A 23 -26.76 -8.55 -28.77
N GLU A 24 -25.88 -9.26 -29.47
CA GLU A 24 -24.47 -8.91 -29.57
C GLU A 24 -24.27 -8.08 -30.84
N MET A 25 -23.50 -6.99 -30.72
CA MET A 25 -23.11 -6.16 -31.86
C MET A 25 -21.60 -5.98 -31.88
N THR A 26 -21.01 -6.12 -33.06
CA THR A 26 -19.61 -5.76 -33.30
C THR A 26 -19.55 -4.31 -33.77
N ALA A 27 -18.68 -3.51 -33.17
CA ALA A 27 -18.34 -2.17 -33.65
C ALA A 27 -16.88 -2.15 -34.13
N ALA A 28 -16.64 -1.51 -35.27
CA ALA A 28 -15.32 -1.32 -35.87
C ALA A 28 -14.89 0.15 -35.91
N SER A 29 -15.75 1.08 -35.44
CA SER A 29 -15.50 2.51 -35.43
C SER A 29 -16.21 3.23 -34.29
N SER A 30 -15.78 4.45 -33.95
CA SER A 30 -16.47 5.30 -32.94
C SER A 30 -17.95 5.55 -33.27
N LYS A 31 -18.28 5.64 -34.56
CA LYS A 31 -19.67 5.85 -35.00
C LYS A 31 -20.52 4.62 -34.71
N GLU A 32 -19.99 3.43 -34.99
CA GLU A 32 -20.67 2.17 -34.70
C GLU A 32 -20.80 1.91 -33.21
N LEU A 33 -19.76 2.22 -32.42
CA LEU A 33 -19.84 2.15 -30.95
C LEU A 33 -20.97 3.03 -30.40
N LYS A 34 -21.06 4.29 -30.85
CA LYS A 34 -22.15 5.19 -30.44
C LYS A 34 -23.53 4.70 -30.89
N ALA A 35 -23.64 4.13 -32.09
CA ALA A 35 -24.88 3.54 -32.57
C ALA A 35 -25.30 2.33 -31.71
N ALA A 36 -24.36 1.43 -31.41
CA ALA A 36 -24.58 0.26 -30.57
C ALA A 36 -25.01 0.66 -29.14
N LEU A 37 -24.35 1.65 -28.55
CA LEU A 37 -24.72 2.19 -27.23
C LEU A 37 -26.13 2.81 -27.22
N SER A 38 -26.59 3.35 -28.35
CA SER A 38 -27.93 3.93 -28.48
C SER A 38 -29.03 2.89 -28.70
N ASP A 39 -28.68 1.66 -29.10
CA ASP A 39 -29.65 0.57 -29.32
C ASP A 39 -29.95 -0.17 -27.99
N PRO A 40 -31.18 -0.09 -27.46
CA PRO A 40 -31.54 -0.74 -26.20
C PRO A 40 -31.59 -2.27 -26.27
N GLN A 41 -31.63 -2.87 -27.47
CA GLN A 41 -31.64 -4.33 -27.63
C GLN A 41 -30.23 -4.93 -27.49
N VAL A 42 -29.19 -4.14 -27.74
CA VAL A 42 -27.79 -4.58 -27.74
C VAL A 42 -27.25 -4.67 -26.31
N SER A 43 -27.15 -5.86 -25.74
CA SER A 43 -26.60 -6.02 -24.38
C SER A 43 -25.08 -6.22 -24.35
N VAL A 44 -24.46 -6.63 -25.47
CA VAL A 44 -23.02 -6.87 -25.59
C VAL A 44 -22.47 -6.14 -26.81
N ILE A 45 -21.38 -5.40 -26.64
CA ILE A 45 -20.68 -4.68 -27.70
C ILE A 45 -19.24 -5.20 -27.77
N LYS A 46 -18.88 -5.84 -28.88
CA LYS A 46 -17.51 -6.25 -29.17
C LYS A 46 -16.82 -5.20 -30.02
N LEU A 47 -15.73 -4.65 -29.53
CA LEU A 47 -14.92 -3.67 -30.25
C LEU A 47 -13.83 -4.40 -31.02
N GLN A 48 -13.80 -4.24 -32.34
CA GLN A 48 -12.65 -4.69 -33.13
C GLN A 48 -11.43 -3.84 -32.79
N SER A 49 -10.24 -4.44 -32.98
CA SER A 49 -8.96 -3.75 -32.83
C SER A 49 -8.95 -2.44 -33.61
N GLY A 50 -8.68 -1.34 -32.92
CA GLY A 50 -8.72 -0.01 -33.51
C GLY A 50 -8.77 1.10 -32.47
N ILE A 51 -8.77 2.34 -32.96
CA ILE A 51 -8.86 3.54 -32.12
C ILE A 51 -10.29 4.09 -32.22
N TYR A 52 -10.92 4.27 -31.06
CA TYR A 52 -12.24 4.84 -30.89
C TYR A 52 -12.08 6.23 -30.29
N GLU A 53 -12.16 7.25 -31.14
CA GLU A 53 -11.99 8.65 -30.75
C GLU A 53 -13.23 9.25 -30.07
N GLY A 54 -12.96 10.10 -29.09
CA GLY A 54 -13.91 10.94 -28.40
C GLY A 54 -14.35 10.40 -27.04
N ASN A 55 -15.00 11.27 -26.28
CA ASN A 55 -15.54 10.89 -24.98
C ASN A 55 -16.82 10.09 -25.15
N ILE A 56 -16.97 9.00 -24.40
CA ILE A 56 -18.05 8.02 -24.51
C ILE A 56 -18.90 8.05 -23.23
N LEU A 57 -20.23 8.11 -23.40
CA LEU A 57 -21.20 8.05 -22.32
C LEU A 57 -21.99 6.73 -22.43
N ILE A 58 -22.10 6.02 -21.31
CA ILE A 58 -22.80 4.74 -21.19
C ILE A 58 -23.98 4.92 -20.24
N GLU A 59 -25.19 5.08 -20.80
CA GLU A 59 -26.42 5.40 -20.06
C GLU A 59 -27.35 4.20 -19.85
N ARG A 60 -26.89 3.01 -20.21
CA ARG A 60 -27.63 1.75 -20.01
C ARG A 60 -26.68 0.61 -19.65
N LYS A 61 -27.26 -0.43 -19.05
CA LYS A 61 -26.58 -1.70 -18.82
C LYS A 61 -26.06 -2.26 -20.15
N VAL A 62 -24.77 -2.52 -20.20
CA VAL A 62 -24.08 -3.09 -21.38
C VAL A 62 -22.76 -3.73 -20.95
N HIS A 63 -22.34 -4.75 -21.69
CA HIS A 63 -21.02 -5.34 -21.59
C HIS A 63 -20.19 -4.95 -22.82
N ILE A 64 -19.10 -4.22 -22.61
CA ILE A 64 -18.17 -3.79 -23.67
C ILE A 64 -16.90 -4.64 -23.58
N ILE A 65 -16.53 -5.28 -24.68
CA ILE A 65 -15.37 -6.18 -24.77
C ILE A 65 -14.48 -5.68 -25.90
N GLY A 66 -13.23 -5.33 -25.59
CA GLY A 66 -12.23 -5.01 -26.60
C GLY A 66 -11.49 -6.23 -27.14
N ASP A 67 -11.27 -6.28 -28.45
CA ASP A 67 -10.23 -7.13 -29.03
C ASP A 67 -8.83 -6.56 -28.70
N LYS A 68 -7.80 -7.39 -28.79
CA LYS A 68 -6.41 -6.97 -28.61
C LYS A 68 -6.08 -5.80 -29.53
N GLY A 69 -5.64 -4.67 -28.95
CA GLY A 69 -5.33 -3.44 -29.70
C GLY A 69 -6.46 -2.42 -29.73
N THR A 70 -7.59 -2.69 -29.08
CA THR A 70 -8.68 -1.73 -28.88
C THR A 70 -8.25 -0.61 -27.94
N ARG A 71 -8.42 0.64 -28.37
CA ARG A 71 -8.14 1.82 -27.57
C ARG A 71 -9.24 2.87 -27.71
N ILE A 72 -9.69 3.43 -26.60
CA ILE A 72 -10.55 4.61 -26.56
C ILE A 72 -9.66 5.82 -26.28
N LEU A 73 -9.62 6.75 -27.23
CA LEU A 73 -8.81 7.97 -27.16
C LEU A 73 -9.72 9.18 -26.92
N GLY A 74 -9.65 9.73 -25.72
CA GLY A 74 -10.38 10.93 -25.31
C GLY A 74 -9.86 12.19 -25.98
N THR A 75 -10.54 13.30 -25.71
CA THR A 75 -10.25 14.60 -26.35
C THR A 75 -9.27 15.48 -25.55
N GLU A 76 -8.57 14.92 -24.56
CA GLU A 76 -7.77 15.65 -23.56
C GLU A 76 -8.58 16.68 -22.75
N LYS A 77 -9.90 16.52 -22.73
CA LYS A 77 -10.87 17.37 -22.01
C LYS A 77 -11.98 16.49 -21.49
N GLY A 78 -12.35 16.65 -20.21
CA GLY A 78 -13.39 15.82 -19.61
C GLY A 78 -12.95 14.37 -19.37
N HIS A 79 -13.91 13.55 -18.96
CA HIS A 79 -13.72 12.11 -18.75
C HIS A 79 -13.74 11.36 -20.09
N VAL A 80 -12.90 10.34 -20.24
CA VAL A 80 -12.83 9.59 -21.51
C VAL A 80 -14.04 8.65 -21.64
N LEU A 81 -14.31 7.82 -20.63
CA LEU A 81 -15.55 7.07 -20.49
C LEU A 81 -16.32 7.56 -19.27
N THR A 82 -17.62 7.78 -19.43
CA THR A 82 -18.55 8.02 -18.32
C THR A 82 -19.57 6.90 -18.25
N ILE A 83 -19.57 6.16 -17.15
CA ILE A 83 -20.50 5.07 -16.85
C ILE A 83 -21.62 5.64 -15.97
N ALA A 84 -22.72 6.03 -16.61
CA ALA A 84 -23.88 6.61 -15.93
C ALA A 84 -24.91 5.55 -15.48
N ALA A 85 -24.91 4.37 -16.10
CA ALA A 85 -25.82 3.29 -15.76
C ALA A 85 -25.22 2.20 -14.88
N ASP A 86 -26.13 1.50 -14.21
CA ASP A 86 -25.84 0.35 -13.39
C ASP A 86 -25.41 -0.89 -14.19
N ASP A 87 -24.70 -1.79 -13.51
CA ASP A 87 -24.38 -3.15 -13.96
C ASP A 87 -23.63 -3.17 -15.32
N VAL A 88 -22.83 -2.13 -15.57
CA VAL A 88 -21.98 -2.00 -16.76
C VAL A 88 -20.69 -2.79 -16.57
N ILE A 89 -20.32 -3.55 -17.59
CA ILE A 89 -19.07 -4.31 -17.63
C ILE A 89 -18.20 -3.77 -18.77
N VAL A 90 -16.93 -3.47 -18.49
CA VAL A 90 -15.95 -3.06 -19.51
C VAL A 90 -14.68 -3.86 -19.34
N GLU A 91 -14.22 -4.48 -20.43
CA GLU A 91 -12.99 -5.29 -20.40
C GLU A 91 -12.14 -5.24 -21.67
N ASN A 92 -10.86 -5.58 -21.52
CA ASN A 92 -9.89 -5.85 -22.59
C ASN A 92 -9.66 -4.66 -23.55
N LEU A 93 -9.54 -3.45 -23.02
CA LEU A 93 -9.27 -2.25 -23.83
C LEU A 93 -8.30 -1.27 -23.15
N GLU A 94 -7.76 -0.35 -23.94
CA GLU A 94 -6.96 0.78 -23.45
C GLU A 94 -7.78 2.08 -23.42
N VAL A 95 -7.52 2.93 -22.42
CA VAL A 95 -8.12 4.26 -22.28
C VAL A 95 -7.02 5.30 -22.09
N GLU A 96 -7.03 6.35 -22.91
CA GLU A 96 -6.06 7.45 -22.87
C GLU A 96 -6.76 8.80 -23.16
N GLY A 97 -6.13 9.92 -22.79
CA GLY A 97 -6.54 11.25 -23.25
C GLY A 97 -7.61 11.91 -22.39
N SER A 98 -7.54 11.75 -21.06
CA SER A 98 -8.41 12.48 -20.13
C SER A 98 -8.02 13.96 -20.02
N GLY A 99 -8.94 14.80 -19.54
CA GLY A 99 -8.63 16.16 -19.10
C GLY A 99 -7.74 16.19 -17.85
N SER A 100 -7.18 17.37 -17.55
CA SER A 100 -6.20 17.59 -16.47
C SER A 100 -6.74 17.51 -15.04
N GLN A 101 -8.05 17.29 -14.89
CA GLN A 101 -8.74 17.06 -13.61
C GLN A 101 -9.80 15.95 -13.75
N ASN A 102 -9.70 15.12 -14.79
CA ASN A 102 -10.71 14.15 -15.14
C ASN A 102 -10.14 12.73 -15.15
N ALA A 103 -11.04 11.76 -14.99
CA ALA A 103 -10.71 10.35 -15.06
C ALA A 103 -10.67 9.79 -16.48
N GLY A 104 -9.87 8.75 -16.69
CA GLY A 104 -10.02 7.86 -17.83
C GLY A 104 -11.42 7.22 -17.82
N ILE A 105 -11.84 6.68 -16.67
CA ILE A 105 -13.21 6.15 -16.50
C ILE A 105 -13.85 6.81 -15.29
N TYR A 106 -14.97 7.50 -15.49
CA TYR A 106 -15.79 8.05 -14.43
C TYR A 106 -17.06 7.20 -14.24
N VAL A 107 -17.29 6.73 -13.02
CA VAL A 107 -18.38 5.83 -12.65
C VAL A 107 -19.36 6.56 -11.75
N LYS A 108 -20.62 6.58 -12.18
CA LYS A 108 -21.77 7.13 -11.44
C LYS A 108 -22.85 6.07 -11.19
N GLY A 109 -22.99 5.10 -12.09
CA GLY A 109 -23.93 3.99 -11.93
C GLY A 109 -23.37 2.92 -11.01
N ASP A 110 -24.24 2.12 -10.42
CA ASP A 110 -23.89 1.12 -9.43
C ASP A 110 -23.35 -0.18 -10.05
N ARG A 111 -22.57 -0.94 -9.29
CA ARG A 111 -22.15 -2.31 -9.60
C ARG A 111 -21.38 -2.45 -10.92
N ALA A 112 -20.67 -1.40 -11.33
CA ALA A 112 -19.73 -1.46 -12.45
C ALA A 112 -18.63 -2.53 -12.22
N TYR A 113 -18.33 -3.31 -13.25
CA TYR A 113 -17.21 -4.24 -13.28
C TYR A 113 -16.21 -3.84 -14.36
N LEU A 114 -15.05 -3.33 -13.94
CA LEU A 114 -14.00 -2.84 -14.84
C LEU A 114 -12.77 -3.72 -14.67
N HIS A 115 -12.41 -4.47 -15.71
CA HIS A 115 -11.29 -5.40 -15.61
C HIS A 115 -10.47 -5.58 -16.88
N HIS A 116 -9.18 -5.88 -16.72
CA HIS A 116 -8.23 -5.97 -17.84
C HIS A 116 -8.20 -4.69 -18.71
N ILE A 117 -8.34 -3.52 -18.08
CA ILE A 117 -8.25 -2.22 -18.72
C ILE A 117 -6.84 -1.64 -18.52
N ALA A 118 -6.25 -1.12 -19.59
CA ALA A 118 -5.04 -0.31 -19.51
C ALA A 118 -5.40 1.18 -19.54
N LEU A 119 -5.25 1.86 -18.40
CA LEU A 119 -5.45 3.31 -18.27
C LEU A 119 -4.08 3.99 -18.33
N ARG A 120 -3.79 4.63 -19.47
CA ARG A 120 -2.48 5.22 -19.76
C ARG A 120 -2.59 6.72 -19.87
N ASN A 121 -1.67 7.44 -19.22
CA ASN A 121 -1.53 8.88 -19.37
C ASN A 121 -2.87 9.62 -19.17
N VAL A 122 -3.59 9.24 -18.10
CA VAL A 122 -4.81 9.89 -17.62
C VAL A 122 -4.52 10.61 -16.31
N PHE A 123 -5.33 11.59 -15.91
CA PHE A 123 -5.13 12.25 -14.62
C PHE A 123 -5.57 11.32 -13.47
N HIS A 124 -6.86 11.03 -13.38
CA HIS A 124 -7.36 9.91 -12.57
C HIS A 124 -7.52 8.66 -13.45
N GLY A 125 -7.21 7.48 -12.93
CA GLY A 125 -7.51 6.24 -13.65
C GLY A 125 -9.02 5.97 -13.68
N ILE A 126 -9.52 5.40 -12.58
CA ILE A 126 -10.95 5.16 -12.36
C ILE A 126 -11.41 6.06 -11.23
N TYR A 127 -12.48 6.81 -11.45
CA TYR A 127 -13.11 7.64 -10.43
C TYR A 127 -14.55 7.16 -10.23
N ALA A 128 -14.87 6.60 -9.07
CA ALA A 128 -16.23 6.26 -8.69
C ALA A 128 -16.73 7.28 -7.67
N ARG A 129 -17.89 7.87 -7.95
CA ARG A 129 -18.48 8.87 -7.08
C ARG A 129 -19.98 8.65 -6.90
N ASN A 130 -20.44 8.67 -5.65
CA ASN A 130 -21.85 8.59 -5.28
C ASN A 130 -22.53 7.36 -5.91
N SER A 131 -21.88 6.21 -5.78
CA SER A 131 -22.23 4.96 -6.45
C SER A 131 -21.87 3.77 -5.55
N TYR A 132 -22.27 2.55 -5.87
CA TYR A 132 -22.15 1.42 -4.93
C TYR A 132 -21.64 0.13 -5.56
N GLY A 133 -20.84 -0.65 -4.82
CA GLY A 133 -20.70 -2.09 -5.06
C GLY A 133 -19.84 -2.47 -6.27
N HIS A 134 -18.78 -1.71 -6.55
CA HIS A 134 -17.99 -1.91 -7.76
C HIS A 134 -16.95 -3.01 -7.64
N ARG A 135 -16.50 -3.51 -8.78
CA ARG A 135 -15.35 -4.41 -8.91
C ARG A 135 -14.37 -3.80 -9.90
N PHE A 136 -13.18 -3.45 -9.44
CA PHE A 136 -12.09 -2.93 -10.27
C PHE A 136 -10.91 -3.89 -10.17
N GLU A 137 -10.75 -4.74 -11.17
CA GLU A 137 -9.88 -5.92 -11.09
C GLU A 137 -8.89 -6.01 -12.24
N ASN A 138 -7.65 -6.44 -12.00
CA ASN A 138 -6.69 -6.75 -13.07
C ASN A 138 -6.43 -5.60 -14.06
N ASN A 139 -6.51 -4.35 -13.60
CA ASN A 139 -6.25 -3.17 -14.44
C ASN A 139 -4.79 -2.70 -14.32
N LEU A 140 -4.29 -2.09 -15.38
CA LEU A 140 -3.00 -1.39 -15.41
C LEU A 140 -3.26 0.11 -15.42
N ILE A 141 -2.80 0.84 -14.40
CA ILE A 141 -3.14 2.24 -14.22
C ILE A 141 -1.87 3.08 -14.07
N THR A 142 -1.75 4.09 -14.93
CA THR A 142 -0.69 5.11 -14.87
C THR A 142 -1.28 6.49 -14.97
N SER A 143 -0.72 7.44 -14.21
CA SER A 143 -1.09 8.85 -14.33
C SER A 143 -0.29 9.54 -15.45
N PHE A 144 -0.51 10.83 -15.67
CA PHE A 144 0.29 11.65 -16.58
C PHE A 144 1.78 11.50 -16.34
N ASN A 145 2.53 11.39 -17.43
CA ASN A 145 3.99 11.35 -17.40
C ASN A 145 4.54 12.77 -17.70
N GLY A 146 5.33 13.33 -16.78
CA GLY A 146 6.06 14.58 -17.02
C GLY A 146 6.20 15.47 -15.79
N ARG A 147 7.40 16.04 -15.60
CA ARG A 147 7.77 16.85 -14.41
C ARG A 147 6.87 18.06 -14.12
N ASN A 148 6.12 18.54 -15.11
CA ASN A 148 5.28 19.75 -15.00
C ASN A 148 3.77 19.45 -14.94
N ARG A 149 3.36 18.17 -14.89
CA ARG A 149 1.96 17.77 -14.75
C ARG A 149 1.77 17.09 -13.42
N HIS A 150 0.80 17.58 -12.64
CA HIS A 150 0.38 16.89 -11.43
C HIS A 150 -0.18 15.52 -11.81
N SER A 151 0.23 14.51 -11.05
CA SER A 151 -0.38 13.19 -11.16
C SER A 151 -1.70 13.17 -10.41
N GLY A 152 -2.65 12.35 -10.85
CA GLY A 152 -3.87 12.08 -10.10
C GLY A 152 -3.85 10.67 -9.52
N PHE A 153 -4.91 10.34 -8.80
CA PHE A 153 -5.13 9.03 -8.19
C PHE A 153 -5.35 7.91 -9.22
N GLY A 154 -4.83 6.72 -8.95
CA GLY A 154 -5.07 5.54 -9.77
C GLY A 154 -6.55 5.14 -9.76
N ILE A 155 -7.05 4.77 -8.58
CA ILE A 155 -8.48 4.58 -8.32
C ILE A 155 -8.91 5.54 -7.21
N TYR A 156 -9.93 6.34 -7.48
CA TYR A 156 -10.50 7.29 -6.54
C TYR A 156 -11.94 6.92 -6.23
N LEU A 157 -12.21 6.61 -4.96
CA LEU A 157 -13.54 6.25 -4.45
C LEU A 157 -14.01 7.38 -3.55
N VAL A 158 -15.15 7.99 -3.89
CA VAL A 158 -15.77 9.05 -3.09
C VAL A 158 -17.23 8.72 -2.89
N GLU A 159 -17.65 8.48 -1.66
CA GLU A 159 -19.02 8.02 -1.38
C GLU A 159 -19.36 6.76 -2.22
N ALA A 160 -18.39 5.84 -2.31
CA ALA A 160 -18.43 4.64 -3.14
C ALA A 160 -18.20 3.33 -2.36
N PRO A 161 -19.07 3.01 -1.37
CA PRO A 161 -18.88 1.89 -0.47
C PRO A 161 -19.03 0.53 -1.15
N ASN A 162 -18.59 -0.53 -0.47
CA ASN A 162 -18.64 -1.92 -0.94
C ASN A 162 -17.89 -2.15 -2.27
N THR A 163 -16.85 -1.35 -2.53
CA THR A 163 -16.02 -1.48 -3.72
C THR A 163 -14.85 -2.43 -3.46
N ALA A 164 -14.67 -3.38 -4.37
CA ALA A 164 -13.53 -4.29 -4.40
C ALA A 164 -12.50 -3.83 -5.45
N VAL A 165 -11.29 -3.53 -5.01
CA VAL A 165 -10.13 -3.15 -5.81
C VAL A 165 -9.07 -4.25 -5.72
N LYS A 166 -9.01 -5.12 -6.74
CA LYS A 166 -8.23 -6.36 -6.67
C LYS A 166 -7.22 -6.53 -7.80
N GLU A 167 -6.01 -6.98 -7.47
CA GLU A 167 -5.02 -7.44 -8.47
C GLU A 167 -4.67 -6.38 -9.53
N ASN A 168 -4.78 -5.09 -9.21
CA ASN A 168 -4.42 -4.02 -10.12
C ASN A 168 -2.92 -3.67 -10.00
N TYR A 169 -2.35 -3.17 -11.08
CA TYR A 169 -1.00 -2.64 -11.12
C TYR A 169 -1.03 -1.13 -11.30
N PHE A 170 -0.42 -0.41 -10.36
CA PHE A 170 -0.33 1.05 -10.35
C PHE A 170 1.11 1.48 -10.54
N TYR A 171 1.33 2.44 -11.43
CA TYR A 171 2.64 3.03 -11.63
C TYR A 171 2.57 4.55 -11.75
N HIS A 172 3.37 5.22 -10.93
CA HIS A 172 3.57 6.66 -10.99
C HIS A 172 2.25 7.45 -10.88
N THR A 173 1.43 7.11 -9.89
CA THR A 173 0.20 7.83 -9.55
C THR A 173 0.45 8.77 -8.38
N GLN A 174 -0.47 9.71 -8.14
CA GLN A 174 -0.47 10.44 -6.87
C GLN A 174 -0.73 9.45 -5.74
N ASP A 175 -1.93 8.90 -5.63
CA ASP A 175 -2.17 7.77 -4.74
C ASP A 175 -2.57 6.56 -5.59
N GLY A 176 -2.21 5.34 -5.20
CA GLY A 176 -2.63 4.13 -5.90
C GLY A 176 -4.14 3.98 -5.82
N VAL A 177 -4.64 3.82 -4.60
CA VAL A 177 -6.08 3.81 -4.29
C VAL A 177 -6.37 4.85 -3.21
N TYR A 178 -7.32 5.74 -3.47
CA TYR A 178 -7.82 6.68 -2.47
C TYR A 178 -9.30 6.38 -2.16
N VAL A 179 -9.58 6.03 -0.92
CA VAL A 179 -10.90 5.72 -0.38
C VAL A 179 -11.37 6.86 0.53
N SER A 180 -12.42 7.59 0.13
CA SER A 180 -12.96 8.74 0.86
C SER A 180 -14.47 8.57 1.10
N TYR A 181 -14.91 8.69 2.35
CA TYR A 181 -16.32 8.49 2.75
C TYR A 181 -16.94 7.18 2.21
N SER A 182 -16.17 6.10 2.17
CA SER A 182 -16.55 4.86 1.48
C SER A 182 -16.28 3.64 2.35
N ASP A 183 -17.33 3.15 3.00
CA ASP A 183 -17.27 2.01 3.92
C ASP A 183 -17.22 0.65 3.21
N PHE A 184 -16.73 -0.38 3.92
CA PHE A 184 -16.77 -1.78 3.47
C PHE A 184 -16.01 -2.03 2.16
N CYS A 185 -14.98 -1.24 1.88
CA CYS A 185 -14.14 -1.41 0.70
C CYS A 185 -13.01 -2.43 0.96
N GLU A 186 -12.63 -3.12 -0.10
CA GLU A 186 -11.55 -4.10 -0.11
C GLU A 186 -10.49 -3.67 -1.12
N VAL A 187 -9.25 -3.51 -0.66
CA VAL A 187 -8.08 -3.21 -1.49
C VAL A 187 -7.11 -4.36 -1.32
N THR A 188 -7.09 -5.32 -2.26
CA THR A 188 -6.36 -6.58 -2.09
C THR A 188 -5.52 -7.04 -3.27
N GLY A 189 -4.33 -7.57 -2.99
CA GLY A 189 -3.49 -8.20 -4.03
C GLY A 189 -2.95 -7.21 -5.06
N ASN A 190 -2.99 -5.90 -4.80
CA ASN A 190 -2.54 -4.88 -5.74
C ASN A 190 -1.02 -4.67 -5.65
N ILE A 191 -0.42 -4.28 -6.77
CA ILE A 191 0.99 -3.88 -6.84
C ILE A 191 1.05 -2.39 -7.15
N MET A 192 1.68 -1.62 -6.27
CA MET A 192 1.81 -0.17 -6.37
C MET A 192 3.28 0.22 -6.35
N PHE A 193 3.71 0.94 -7.38
CA PHE A 193 5.09 1.33 -7.57
C PHE A 193 5.21 2.82 -7.86
N LYS A 194 6.05 3.52 -7.10
CA LYS A 194 6.29 4.97 -7.24
C LYS A 194 5.04 5.83 -7.14
N ALA A 195 4.17 5.53 -6.19
CA ALA A 195 3.08 6.43 -5.82
C ALA A 195 3.56 7.45 -4.76
N ARG A 196 2.82 8.54 -4.54
CA ARG A 196 2.92 9.27 -3.27
C ARG A 196 2.46 8.34 -2.15
N TYR A 197 1.20 7.89 -2.18
CA TYR A 197 0.69 6.89 -1.23
C TYR A 197 0.21 5.64 -1.96
N GLY A 198 0.55 4.44 -1.49
CA GLY A 198 -0.02 3.22 -2.05
C GLY A 198 -1.54 3.18 -1.87
N VAL A 199 -1.97 3.16 -0.61
CA VAL A 199 -3.39 3.31 -0.25
C VAL A 199 -3.56 4.49 0.69
N HIS A 200 -4.56 5.31 0.39
CA HIS A 200 -4.98 6.43 1.21
C HIS A 200 -6.44 6.22 1.63
N THR A 201 -6.74 6.38 2.92
CA THR A 201 -8.13 6.41 3.41
C THR A 201 -8.43 7.73 4.11
N MET A 202 -9.66 8.22 3.97
CA MET A 202 -10.18 9.40 4.67
C MET A 202 -11.64 9.17 5.04
N ASP A 203 -12.01 9.38 6.31
CA ASP A 203 -13.38 9.33 6.80
C ASP A 203 -14.14 8.05 6.40
N SER A 204 -13.49 6.88 6.49
CA SER A 204 -14.06 5.60 6.05
C SER A 204 -13.94 4.52 7.12
N ARG A 205 -14.86 3.55 7.12
CA ARG A 205 -14.85 2.45 8.10
C ARG A 205 -14.91 1.06 7.48
N ASN A 206 -14.46 0.04 8.23
CA ASN A 206 -14.50 -1.36 7.79
C ASN A 206 -13.76 -1.56 6.45
N ILE A 207 -12.52 -1.07 6.37
CA ILE A 207 -11.71 -1.19 5.16
C ILE A 207 -10.74 -2.35 5.31
N LEU A 208 -10.75 -3.27 4.35
CA LEU A 208 -9.77 -4.34 4.25
C LEU A 208 -8.66 -3.94 3.28
N ILE A 209 -7.44 -3.85 3.78
CA ILE A 209 -6.23 -3.62 2.99
C ILE A 209 -5.33 -4.84 3.18
N ALA A 210 -5.33 -5.77 2.23
CA ALA A 210 -4.59 -7.01 2.40
C ALA A 210 -3.82 -7.52 1.18
N ASP A 211 -2.73 -8.26 1.41
CA ASP A 211 -1.93 -8.86 0.34
C ASP A 211 -1.38 -7.86 -0.71
N ASN A 212 -1.30 -6.56 -0.39
CA ASN A 212 -0.77 -5.57 -1.33
C ASN A 212 0.75 -5.44 -1.24
N GLN A 213 1.37 -5.08 -2.35
CA GLN A 213 2.78 -4.73 -2.42
C GLN A 213 2.92 -3.25 -2.79
N VAL A 214 3.49 -2.44 -1.90
CA VAL A 214 3.78 -1.02 -2.16
C VAL A 214 5.28 -0.77 -2.03
N THR A 215 5.88 -0.27 -3.10
CA THR A 215 7.34 -0.10 -3.19
C THR A 215 7.75 1.22 -3.84
N GLU A 216 8.91 1.75 -3.43
CA GLU A 216 9.48 3.02 -3.94
C GLU A 216 8.49 4.19 -3.96
N SER A 217 7.53 4.20 -3.03
CA SER A 217 6.51 5.25 -2.88
C SER A 217 6.89 6.21 -1.75
N ILE A 218 6.18 7.33 -1.54
CA ILE A 218 6.46 8.20 -0.37
C ILE A 218 6.02 7.50 0.92
N ASN A 219 4.72 7.19 1.02
CA ASN A 219 4.20 6.27 2.04
C ASN A 219 3.67 4.99 1.40
N GLY A 220 3.83 3.87 2.09
CA GLY A 220 3.14 2.64 1.75
C GLY A 220 1.63 2.80 1.94
N LEU A 221 1.22 3.19 3.15
CA LEU A 221 -0.15 3.55 3.50
C LEU A 221 -0.22 4.92 4.18
N MET A 222 -1.30 5.66 3.90
CA MET A 222 -1.72 6.85 4.63
C MET A 222 -3.16 6.67 5.08
N ILE A 223 -3.38 6.24 6.32
CA ILE A 223 -4.70 5.93 6.87
C ILE A 223 -5.13 7.10 7.75
N MET A 224 -6.11 7.88 7.30
CA MET A 224 -6.53 9.10 7.98
C MET A 224 -7.98 9.01 8.43
N GLN A 225 -8.25 9.43 9.67
CA GLN A 225 -9.62 9.70 10.15
C GLN A 225 -10.56 8.51 9.91
N SER A 226 -10.07 7.31 10.17
CA SER A 226 -10.74 6.06 9.78
C SER A 226 -10.99 5.15 11.00
N TYR A 227 -11.89 4.18 10.84
CA TYR A 227 -12.32 3.29 11.91
C TYR A 227 -12.38 1.83 11.45
N GLU A 228 -12.00 0.86 12.29
CA GLU A 228 -12.07 -0.56 11.94
C GLU A 228 -11.34 -0.87 10.60
N VAL A 229 -10.09 -0.42 10.47
CA VAL A 229 -9.26 -0.71 9.30
C VAL A 229 -8.46 -2.00 9.55
N PHE A 230 -8.53 -2.94 8.61
CA PHE A 230 -7.82 -4.22 8.67
C PHE A 230 -6.65 -4.21 7.68
N ILE A 231 -5.43 -4.02 8.18
CA ILE A 231 -4.19 -3.96 7.40
C ILE A 231 -3.46 -5.29 7.57
N LEU A 232 -3.63 -6.20 6.62
CA LEU A 232 -3.24 -7.61 6.77
C LEU A 232 -2.29 -8.10 5.68
N GLU A 233 -1.19 -8.76 6.03
CA GLU A 233 -0.35 -9.50 5.04
C GLU A 233 0.21 -8.62 3.89
N ASN A 234 0.41 -7.31 4.10
CA ASN A 234 0.97 -6.42 3.09
C ASN A 234 2.50 -6.35 3.14
N TYR A 235 3.11 -5.97 2.03
CA TYR A 235 4.56 -5.77 1.87
C TYR A 235 4.90 -4.34 1.49
N PHE A 236 5.59 -3.64 2.40
CA PHE A 236 6.02 -2.26 2.25
C PHE A 236 7.54 -2.20 2.19
N PHE A 237 8.10 -1.85 1.03
CA PHE A 237 9.55 -1.88 0.84
C PHE A 237 10.10 -0.62 0.16
N LYS A 238 11.06 0.02 0.84
CA LYS A 238 11.71 1.25 0.37
C LYS A 238 10.72 2.33 -0.02
N ASN A 239 9.66 2.51 0.76
CA ASN A 239 8.82 3.68 0.62
C ASN A 239 9.52 4.83 1.35
N THR A 240 10.02 5.82 0.61
CA THR A 240 10.92 6.86 1.12
C THR A 240 10.86 8.18 0.35
N GLU A 241 10.55 9.25 1.09
CA GLU A 241 11.26 10.54 1.14
C GLU A 241 11.74 10.74 2.61
N ILE A 242 12.42 11.84 2.97
CA ILE A 242 12.91 12.07 4.35
C ILE A 242 11.78 11.96 5.40
N ASP A 243 10.53 12.19 5.00
CA ASP A 243 9.36 12.15 5.88
C ASP A 243 8.41 10.96 5.58
N GLY A 244 8.87 9.98 4.79
CA GLY A 244 8.06 8.85 4.33
C GLY A 244 7.99 7.67 5.31
N ALA A 245 6.87 6.94 5.29
CA ALA A 245 6.63 5.78 6.15
C ALA A 245 6.14 4.53 5.39
N GLY A 246 6.47 3.35 5.89
CA GLY A 246 5.84 2.11 5.42
C GLY A 246 4.33 2.13 5.67
N ILE A 247 3.91 2.42 6.90
CA ILE A 247 2.52 2.57 7.30
C ILE A 247 2.39 3.83 8.15
N PHE A 248 1.61 4.81 7.72
CA PHE A 248 1.25 5.97 8.54
C PHE A 248 -0.24 5.93 8.90
N ILE A 249 -0.53 5.83 10.19
CA ILE A 249 -1.87 5.88 10.77
C ILE A 249 -2.04 7.21 11.50
N TYR A 250 -3.03 7.99 11.06
CA TYR A 250 -3.37 9.30 11.60
C TYR A 250 -4.84 9.33 12.01
N ASP A 251 -5.13 9.72 13.25
CA ASP A 251 -6.50 9.91 13.77
C ASP A 251 -7.42 8.70 13.49
N THR A 252 -6.91 7.50 13.75
CA THR A 252 -7.57 6.24 13.37
C THR A 252 -7.70 5.31 14.58
N PHE A 253 -8.83 4.61 14.66
CA PHE A 253 -9.23 3.90 15.86
C PHE A 253 -9.67 2.45 15.60
N ASP A 254 -9.57 1.63 16.66
CA ASP A 254 -10.12 0.27 16.72
C ASP A 254 -9.73 -0.61 15.51
N SER A 255 -8.51 -0.41 15.00
CA SER A 255 -8.00 -1.04 13.78
C SER A 255 -7.01 -2.17 14.08
N LYS A 256 -6.85 -3.09 13.13
CA LYS A 256 -5.95 -4.24 13.23
C LYS A 256 -4.86 -4.16 12.17
N ILE A 257 -3.60 -4.16 12.61
CA ILE A 257 -2.42 -4.16 11.75
C ILE A 257 -1.67 -5.45 12.04
N SER A 258 -1.72 -6.39 11.10
CA SER A 258 -1.17 -7.72 11.37
C SER A 258 -0.52 -8.40 10.18
N SER A 259 0.52 -9.19 10.47
CA SER A 259 1.19 -10.02 9.47
C SER A 259 1.82 -9.22 8.32
N ASN A 260 2.07 -7.92 8.50
CA ASN A 260 2.69 -7.09 7.48
C ASN A 260 4.21 -7.20 7.55
N ILE A 261 4.86 -6.99 6.41
CA ILE A 261 6.30 -6.84 6.31
C ILE A 261 6.60 -5.39 5.96
N VAL A 262 7.24 -4.68 6.88
CA VAL A 262 7.58 -3.28 6.77
C VAL A 262 9.10 -3.16 6.76
N LYS A 263 9.69 -3.04 5.57
CA LYS A 263 11.13 -3.25 5.37
C LYS A 263 11.84 -2.10 4.67
N GLY A 264 12.93 -1.60 5.24
CA GLY A 264 13.81 -0.67 4.53
C GLY A 264 13.22 0.71 4.27
N ASN A 265 12.26 1.16 5.08
CA ASN A 265 11.66 2.49 5.02
C ASN A 265 12.39 3.44 5.98
N PHE A 266 12.21 4.76 5.82
CA PHE A 266 12.76 5.71 6.81
C PHE A 266 12.01 5.56 8.14
N ARG A 267 10.68 5.70 8.12
CA ARG A 267 9.82 5.25 9.22
C ARG A 267 9.12 3.95 8.84
N GLY A 268 9.16 2.95 9.72
CA GLY A 268 8.44 1.70 9.52
C GLY A 268 6.94 1.92 9.67
N ILE A 269 6.50 2.06 10.92
CA ILE A 269 5.09 2.33 11.28
C ILE A 269 5.04 3.62 12.10
N ILE A 270 4.12 4.52 11.76
CA ILE A 270 3.83 5.74 12.52
C ILE A 270 2.39 5.66 13.04
N LEU A 271 2.21 5.94 14.33
CA LEU A 271 0.92 6.11 14.99
C LEU A 271 0.79 7.53 15.52
N GLU A 272 -0.09 8.34 14.95
CA GLU A 272 -0.38 9.70 15.43
C GLU A 272 -1.88 9.89 15.64
N HIS A 273 -2.29 10.40 16.80
CA HIS A 273 -3.70 10.47 17.20
C HIS A 273 -4.43 9.11 17.14
N ALA A 274 -3.69 7.99 17.18
CA ALA A 274 -4.23 6.66 16.91
C ALA A 274 -4.55 5.93 18.21
N LYS A 275 -5.79 5.44 18.39
CA LYS A 275 -6.21 4.81 19.66
C LYS A 275 -6.87 3.45 19.52
N ARG A 276 -6.66 2.59 20.51
CA ARG A 276 -7.26 1.24 20.58
C ARG A 276 -6.95 0.36 19.37
N ASN A 277 -5.81 0.59 18.72
CA ASN A 277 -5.37 -0.24 17.60
C ASN A 277 -4.56 -1.43 18.11
N ARG A 278 -4.56 -2.50 17.32
CA ARG A 278 -3.82 -3.72 17.63
C ARG A 278 -2.78 -4.02 16.56
N LEU A 279 -1.52 -4.04 16.96
CA LEU A 279 -0.37 -4.36 16.12
C LEU A 279 0.16 -5.74 16.54
N GLU A 280 0.00 -6.76 15.68
CA GLU A 280 0.40 -8.14 16.00
C GLU A 280 0.98 -8.90 14.80
N PHE A 281 2.01 -9.71 15.02
CA PHE A 281 2.64 -10.53 13.98
C PHE A 281 3.27 -9.74 12.83
N ASN A 282 3.70 -8.49 13.04
CA ASN A 282 4.36 -7.72 11.98
C ASN A 282 5.89 -7.94 12.00
N ASN A 283 6.50 -7.99 10.83
CA ASN A 283 7.95 -7.95 10.65
C ASN A 283 8.37 -6.52 10.29
N VAL A 284 8.95 -5.79 11.24
CA VAL A 284 9.43 -4.42 11.07
C VAL A 284 10.96 -4.43 10.99
N LEU A 285 11.46 -4.42 9.76
CA LEU A 285 12.83 -4.83 9.46
C LEU A 285 13.64 -3.71 8.80
N ARG A 286 14.83 -3.40 9.34
CA ARG A 286 15.81 -2.54 8.66
C ARG A 286 15.28 -1.15 8.26
N ASN A 287 14.42 -0.57 9.09
CA ASN A 287 13.97 0.82 8.94
C ASN A 287 14.90 1.75 9.74
N ASP A 288 14.88 3.07 9.49
CA ASP A 288 15.60 3.99 10.41
C ASP A 288 14.93 3.95 11.79
N THR A 289 13.62 4.20 11.84
CA THR A 289 12.80 3.95 13.03
C THR A 289 11.79 2.86 12.73
N GLY A 290 11.75 1.80 13.55
CA GLY A 290 10.81 0.69 13.38
C GLY A 290 9.37 1.12 13.63
N LEU A 291 9.06 1.57 14.84
CA LEU A 291 7.75 2.09 15.23
C LEU A 291 7.88 3.45 15.93
N GLU A 292 7.15 4.44 15.44
CA GLU A 292 7.04 5.77 16.04
C GLU A 292 5.63 5.99 16.58
N ILE A 293 5.54 6.25 17.88
CA ILE A 293 4.28 6.58 18.56
C ILE A 293 4.26 8.08 18.85
N GLY A 294 3.64 8.83 17.94
CA GLY A 294 3.47 10.27 18.04
C GLY A 294 2.36 10.69 19.00
N LYS A 295 1.96 11.96 18.92
CA LYS A 295 1.01 12.60 19.85
C LYS A 295 -0.29 11.84 20.00
N ASN A 296 -0.80 11.79 21.25
CA ASN A 296 -2.16 11.36 21.57
C ASN A 296 -2.51 9.95 21.04
N SER A 297 -1.50 9.08 20.92
CA SER A 297 -1.63 7.70 20.44
C SER A 297 -1.65 6.74 21.62
N ASN A 298 -2.85 6.47 22.15
CA ASN A 298 -3.07 5.78 23.42
C ASN A 298 -3.91 4.51 23.28
N ASP A 299 -3.83 3.65 24.29
CA ASP A 299 -4.60 2.41 24.41
C ASP A 299 -4.36 1.42 23.25
N ASN A 300 -3.25 1.57 22.52
CA ASN A 300 -2.86 0.59 21.50
C ASN A 300 -2.22 -0.63 22.17
N THR A 301 -2.43 -1.81 21.59
CA THR A 301 -1.83 -3.07 22.05
C THR A 301 -0.86 -3.58 20.98
N ILE A 302 0.42 -3.65 21.31
CA ILE A 302 1.53 -3.94 20.41
C ILE A 302 2.26 -5.16 20.95
N TYR A 303 2.06 -6.33 20.36
CA TYR A 303 2.60 -7.59 20.88
C TYR A 303 2.81 -8.58 19.74
N LEU A 304 3.68 -9.56 19.94
CA LEU A 304 4.03 -10.59 18.95
C LEU A 304 4.56 -10.01 17.63
N ASN A 305 5.25 -8.86 17.65
CA ASN A 305 5.92 -8.29 16.48
C ASN A 305 7.42 -8.57 16.54
N ASN A 306 8.07 -8.60 15.38
CA ASN A 306 9.52 -8.72 15.25
C ASN A 306 10.10 -7.38 14.80
N PHE A 307 10.85 -6.74 15.68
CA PHE A 307 11.66 -5.55 15.38
C PHE A 307 13.11 -5.99 15.21
N SER A 308 13.64 -5.86 14.00
CA SER A 308 15.01 -6.31 13.73
C SER A 308 15.76 -5.43 12.73
N GLY A 309 17.00 -5.09 13.09
CA GLY A 309 17.95 -4.33 12.28
C GLY A 309 17.52 -2.90 12.03
N ASN A 310 16.57 -2.36 12.81
CA ASN A 310 16.21 -0.95 12.74
C ASN A 310 17.30 -0.10 13.44
N THR A 311 17.50 1.15 13.03
CA THR A 311 18.45 2.05 13.74
C THR A 311 17.93 2.39 15.13
N ARG A 312 16.62 2.63 15.23
CA ARG A 312 15.82 2.79 16.45
C ARG A 312 14.65 1.81 16.38
N GLN A 313 14.49 0.92 17.35
CA GLN A 313 13.40 -0.07 17.31
C GLN A 313 12.05 0.61 17.45
N VAL A 314 11.85 1.30 18.58
CA VAL A 314 10.59 1.97 18.92
C VAL A 314 10.87 3.27 19.65
N ILE A 315 10.21 4.35 19.24
CA ILE A 315 10.20 5.63 19.94
C ILE A 315 8.76 6.03 20.27
N SER A 316 8.57 6.74 21.37
CA SER A 316 7.26 7.24 21.77
C SER A 316 7.38 8.61 22.40
N GLU A 317 6.42 9.50 22.11
CA GLU A 317 6.21 10.68 22.94
C GLU A 317 5.78 10.28 24.36
N LYS A 318 6.08 11.17 25.31
CA LYS A 318 6.01 10.93 26.76
C LYS A 318 4.61 10.59 27.28
N ASP A 319 3.58 11.25 26.77
CA ASP A 319 2.22 11.19 27.35
C ASP A 319 1.39 10.02 26.80
N ASN A 320 1.98 9.16 25.98
CA ASN A 320 1.30 8.00 25.42
C ASN A 320 1.30 6.82 26.40
N ARG A 321 0.15 6.16 26.51
CA ARG A 321 -0.04 4.94 27.29
C ARG A 321 -0.45 3.82 26.35
N ASN A 322 0.44 2.85 26.14
CA ASN A 322 0.20 1.70 25.26
C ASN A 322 0.68 0.41 25.96
N LEU A 323 0.08 -0.72 25.58
CA LEU A 323 0.47 -2.03 26.07
C LEU A 323 1.43 -2.67 25.08
N PHE A 324 2.63 -3.02 25.53
CA PHE A 324 3.63 -3.74 24.72
C PHE A 324 3.64 -5.25 24.95
N SER A 325 2.80 -5.74 25.87
CA SER A 325 2.61 -7.16 26.11
C SER A 325 1.13 -7.46 26.33
N LYS A 326 0.73 -8.69 25.99
CA LYS A 326 -0.62 -9.21 26.24
C LYS A 326 -0.55 -10.69 26.56
N ASP A 327 -1.27 -11.12 27.60
CA ASP A 327 -1.33 -12.52 28.03
C ASP A 327 0.08 -13.14 28.25
N ASN A 328 1.01 -12.33 28.78
CA ASN A 328 2.44 -12.65 28.96
C ASN A 328 3.24 -12.86 27.66
N TYR A 329 2.77 -12.36 26.52
CA TYR A 329 3.52 -12.33 25.26
C TYR A 329 3.77 -10.89 24.84
N GLY A 330 5.03 -10.51 24.73
CA GLY A 330 5.50 -9.22 24.24
C GLY A 330 5.98 -9.30 22.79
N ASN A 331 6.98 -8.50 22.45
CA ASN A 331 7.59 -8.39 21.13
C ASN A 331 9.02 -8.94 21.14
N TYR A 332 9.53 -9.24 19.96
CA TYR A 332 10.93 -9.59 19.74
C TYR A 332 11.71 -8.34 19.31
N PHE A 333 12.85 -8.11 19.97
CA PHE A 333 13.80 -7.03 19.67
C PHE A 333 15.20 -7.63 19.54
N ASP A 334 15.88 -7.37 18.41
CA ASP A 334 17.17 -8.01 18.13
C ASP A 334 18.38 -7.44 18.89
N ASP A 335 18.17 -6.37 19.66
CA ASP A 335 19.14 -5.74 20.56
C ASP A 335 18.98 -6.16 22.03
N HIS A 336 17.99 -7.02 22.37
CA HIS A 336 17.68 -7.44 23.75
C HIS A 336 18.20 -8.85 24.14
N HIS A 337 19.10 -9.45 23.35
CA HIS A 337 19.44 -10.88 23.44
C HIS A 337 20.35 -11.33 24.58
N LEU A 338 20.84 -10.44 25.42
CA LEU A 338 22.02 -10.75 26.23
C LEU A 338 21.74 -11.51 27.53
N LEU A 339 20.48 -11.68 27.97
CA LEU A 339 20.14 -12.29 29.26
C LEU A 339 18.83 -13.12 29.24
N ASN A 340 18.84 -14.25 28.53
CA ASN A 340 17.86 -15.33 28.74
C ASN A 340 18.57 -16.46 29.52
N LEU A 341 18.42 -16.45 30.85
CA LEU A 341 19.21 -17.28 31.78
C LEU A 341 18.65 -18.69 31.92
N ASP A 342 17.34 -18.87 31.75
CA ASP A 342 16.67 -20.18 31.83
C ASP A 342 16.45 -20.83 30.46
N ASN A 343 16.81 -20.13 29.38
CA ASN A 343 16.77 -20.57 27.99
C ASN A 343 15.35 -20.96 27.54
N ASP A 344 14.34 -20.21 27.98
CA ASP A 344 12.96 -20.34 27.53
C ASP A 344 12.66 -19.41 26.31
N HIS A 345 11.39 -19.27 25.91
CA HIS A 345 11.01 -18.45 24.74
C HIS A 345 10.84 -16.95 25.07
N LYS A 346 11.04 -16.53 26.32
CA LYS A 346 10.92 -15.17 26.82
C LYS A 346 12.29 -14.68 27.31
N VAL A 347 12.43 -13.39 27.48
CA VAL A 347 13.61 -12.82 28.15
C VAL A 347 13.22 -12.50 29.60
N ASP A 348 14.13 -12.80 30.54
CA ASP A 348 13.90 -12.67 31.99
C ASP A 348 13.68 -11.22 32.45
N PHE A 349 14.06 -10.25 31.61
CA PHE A 349 14.03 -8.82 31.92
C PHE A 349 13.16 -8.06 30.93
N ALA A 350 12.39 -7.10 31.46
CA ALA A 350 11.61 -6.18 30.65
C ALA A 350 12.51 -5.40 29.68
N TYR A 351 12.04 -5.24 28.44
CA TYR A 351 12.68 -4.38 27.46
C TYR A 351 12.22 -2.93 27.67
N LYS A 352 13.16 -2.00 27.61
CA LYS A 352 12.93 -0.57 27.76
C LYS A 352 13.41 0.17 26.51
N SER A 353 12.49 0.74 25.74
CA SER A 353 12.83 1.66 24.64
C SER A 353 12.73 3.09 25.16
N GLY A 354 13.78 3.89 25.02
CA GLY A 354 13.79 5.26 25.52
C GLY A 354 15.19 5.84 25.65
N ASP A 355 16.08 5.48 24.73
CA ASP A 355 17.50 5.64 24.95
C ASP A 355 17.87 7.12 25.04
N VAL A 356 18.54 7.49 26.12
CA VAL A 356 18.97 8.88 26.37
C VAL A 356 19.80 9.38 25.19
N PHE A 357 20.59 8.50 24.58
CA PHE A 357 21.37 8.83 23.40
C PHE A 357 20.51 9.25 22.21
N TYR A 358 19.40 8.56 21.94
CA TYR A 358 18.53 8.94 20.82
C TYR A 358 17.84 10.29 21.06
N GLN A 359 17.44 10.58 22.31
CA GLN A 359 16.94 11.91 22.67
C GLN A 359 17.99 13.00 22.46
N MET A 360 19.23 12.76 22.89
CA MET A 360 20.34 13.68 22.64
C MET A 360 20.59 13.87 21.14
N ALA A 361 20.45 12.82 20.34
CA ALA A 361 20.64 12.89 18.89
C ALA A 361 19.47 13.55 18.14
N ASP A 362 18.29 13.63 18.75
CA ASP A 362 17.19 14.44 18.25
C ASP A 362 17.44 15.94 18.52
N ASP A 363 18.01 16.30 19.68
CA ASP A 363 18.41 17.67 20.01
C ASP A 363 19.66 18.14 19.22
N GLU A 364 20.63 17.25 19.04
CA GLU A 364 21.90 17.50 18.33
C GLU A 364 22.07 16.51 17.17
N PRO A 365 21.57 16.82 15.96
CA PRO A 365 21.56 15.90 14.81
C PRO A 365 22.95 15.39 14.38
N LEU A 366 24.03 16.08 14.74
CA LEU A 366 25.39 15.60 14.49
C LEU A 366 25.72 14.30 15.23
N LEU A 367 25.03 14.01 16.34
CA LEU A 367 25.22 12.77 17.10
C LEU A 367 24.70 11.53 16.36
N GLN A 368 23.84 11.70 15.35
CA GLN A 368 23.34 10.60 14.53
C GLN A 368 24.46 9.81 13.84
N VAL A 369 25.65 10.41 13.66
CA VAL A 369 26.84 9.70 13.12
C VAL A 369 27.31 8.54 14.01
N PHE A 370 26.96 8.56 15.30
CA PHE A 370 27.32 7.51 16.25
C PHE A 370 26.23 6.44 16.40
N TYR A 371 25.13 6.51 15.64
CA TYR A 371 24.16 5.42 15.57
C TYR A 371 24.85 4.11 15.22
N GLN A 372 24.49 3.04 15.95
CA GLN A 372 25.09 1.70 15.82
C GLN A 372 26.61 1.67 16.07
N SER A 373 27.17 2.69 16.73
CA SER A 373 28.55 2.59 17.22
C SER A 373 28.62 1.66 18.44
N PRO A 374 29.74 0.94 18.66
CA PRO A 374 29.90 0.06 19.81
C PRO A 374 29.65 0.75 21.16
N SER A 375 29.95 2.05 21.25
CA SER A 375 29.70 2.85 22.46
C SER A 375 28.20 3.08 22.70
N VAL A 376 27.42 3.32 21.65
CA VAL A 376 25.96 3.50 21.74
C VAL A 376 25.28 2.17 22.03
N GLU A 377 25.72 1.07 21.40
CA GLU A 377 25.22 -0.27 21.71
C GLU A 377 25.47 -0.65 23.19
N LEU A 378 26.68 -0.39 23.68
CA LEU A 378 27.01 -0.62 25.10
C LEU A 378 26.18 0.27 26.03
N TRP A 379 25.96 1.52 25.66
CA TRP A 379 25.11 2.43 26.41
C TRP A 379 23.68 1.90 26.52
N ASN A 380 23.04 1.61 25.38
CA ASN A 380 21.68 1.08 25.33
C ASN A 380 21.55 -0.21 26.16
N MET A 381 22.55 -1.10 26.12
CA MET A 381 22.60 -2.29 26.97
C MET A 381 22.57 -1.92 28.46
N ILE A 382 23.36 -0.94 28.91
CA ILE A 382 23.38 -0.51 30.32
C ILE A 382 22.02 0.09 30.73
N GLU A 383 21.35 0.83 29.84
CA GLU A 383 20.05 1.45 30.12
C GLU A 383 18.94 0.42 30.38
N GLN A 384 19.01 -0.76 29.75
CA GLN A 384 18.07 -1.85 30.02
C GLN A 384 18.06 -2.25 31.51
N TYR A 385 19.25 -2.29 32.13
CA TYR A 385 19.47 -2.82 33.48
C TYR A 385 19.57 -1.78 34.58
N THR A 386 19.59 -0.50 34.23
CA THR A 386 19.74 0.58 35.21
C THR A 386 18.44 1.39 35.32
N PRO A 387 18.05 1.81 36.53
CA PRO A 387 16.94 2.75 36.71
C PRO A 387 17.43 4.16 36.36
N ILE A 388 17.57 4.44 35.07
CA ILE A 388 17.86 5.78 34.58
C ILE A 388 16.55 6.56 34.58
N PRO A 389 16.50 7.79 35.12
CA PRO A 389 15.33 8.64 35.04
C PRO A 389 15.16 9.20 33.60
N SER A 390 14.88 8.34 32.62
CA SER A 390 14.32 8.80 31.33
C SER A 390 12.83 8.99 31.49
N GLN A 391 12.32 10.08 30.91
CA GLN A 391 10.94 10.51 31.10
C GLN A 391 9.97 9.83 30.12
N ALA A 392 10.47 9.08 29.14
CA ALA A 392 9.69 8.39 28.12
C ALA A 392 10.25 6.98 27.91
N PHE A 393 9.70 6.01 28.65
CA PHE A 393 10.01 4.60 28.45
C PHE A 393 8.81 3.88 27.87
N ILE A 394 9.05 3.23 26.74
CA ILE A 394 8.28 2.06 26.32
C ILE A 394 8.78 0.90 27.15
N ILE A 395 7.88 0.20 27.84
CA ILE A 395 8.23 -0.98 28.64
C ILE A 395 7.45 -2.17 28.09
N ASP A 396 8.18 -3.18 27.61
CA ASP A 396 7.65 -4.50 27.33
C ASP A 396 8.03 -5.42 28.50
N GLU A 397 7.04 -5.87 29.27
CA GLU A 397 7.25 -6.73 30.44
C GLU A 397 7.43 -8.21 30.09
N SER A 398 7.22 -8.61 28.84
CA SER A 398 7.33 -10.01 28.43
C SER A 398 7.97 -10.15 27.04
N PRO A 399 9.14 -9.53 26.79
CA PRO A 399 9.80 -9.59 25.50
C PRO A 399 10.18 -11.03 25.15
N LEU A 400 10.20 -11.32 23.87
CA LEU A 400 10.43 -12.66 23.33
C LEU A 400 11.92 -12.90 23.06
N ALA A 401 12.41 -14.09 23.38
CA ALA A 401 13.79 -14.48 23.10
C ALA A 401 14.02 -14.77 21.62
N GLU A 402 12.99 -15.21 20.90
CA GLU A 402 13.08 -15.66 19.50
C GLU A 402 12.03 -14.99 18.60
N PRO A 403 12.32 -14.97 17.28
CA PRO A 403 11.40 -14.81 16.18
C PRO A 403 9.95 -15.22 16.38
N VAL A 404 8.95 -14.34 16.37
CA VAL A 404 7.57 -14.85 16.14
C VAL A 404 7.46 -15.30 14.67
N PRO A 405 6.97 -16.51 14.37
CA PRO A 405 6.78 -16.94 13.00
C PRO A 405 5.66 -16.13 12.34
N VAL A 406 6.02 -15.27 11.39
CA VAL A 406 5.08 -14.51 10.57
C VAL A 406 4.98 -15.18 9.20
N LYS A 407 3.76 -15.50 8.76
CA LYS A 407 3.51 -16.11 7.45
C LYS A 407 3.93 -15.14 6.33
N GLN A 408 4.84 -15.58 5.46
CA GLN A 408 5.31 -14.77 4.32
C GLN A 408 4.90 -15.42 3.00
N LYS A 409 4.23 -14.67 2.12
CA LYS A 409 4.22 -14.99 0.68
C LYS A 409 5.57 -14.60 0.09
N LYS A 410 6.11 -15.39 -0.84
CA LYS A 410 7.32 -15.02 -1.59
C LYS A 410 6.98 -13.87 -2.55
N PHE A 411 7.56 -12.69 -2.33
CA PHE A 411 7.33 -11.51 -3.18
C PHE A 411 8.25 -11.51 -4.41
N ILE A 412 7.74 -11.01 -5.55
CA ILE A 412 8.42 -11.08 -6.86
C ILE A 412 9.68 -10.20 -6.92
N SER A 413 9.74 -9.11 -6.13
CA SER A 413 10.85 -8.14 -6.24
C SER A 413 12.18 -8.60 -5.66
N GLU A 414 12.21 -9.64 -4.80
CA GLU A 414 13.48 -10.13 -4.22
C GLU A 414 14.39 -10.79 -5.28
N LYS A 415 13.82 -11.35 -6.37
CA LYS A 415 14.63 -11.93 -7.46
C LYS A 415 15.36 -10.88 -8.30
N ASN A 416 14.87 -9.64 -8.39
CA ASN A 416 15.44 -8.63 -9.27
C ASN A 416 16.46 -7.71 -8.58
N HIS A 417 16.51 -7.67 -7.24
CA HIS A 417 17.48 -6.84 -6.51
C HIS A 417 18.76 -7.58 -6.08
N ILE A 418 18.85 -8.90 -6.25
CA ILE A 418 20.04 -9.68 -5.88
C ILE A 418 21.07 -9.75 -7.02
N ASN A 419 20.74 -9.35 -8.26
CA ASN A 419 21.71 -9.39 -9.36
C ASN A 419 22.38 -8.03 -9.65
N HIS A 420 23.69 -8.01 -9.36
CA HIS A 420 24.74 -7.11 -9.83
C HIS A 420 24.60 -5.61 -9.52
N SER A 421 25.28 -5.13 -8.46
CA SER A 421 25.97 -3.80 -8.44
C SER A 421 26.50 -3.34 -7.06
N ARG A 422 26.94 -4.21 -6.15
CA ARG A 422 27.49 -3.73 -4.86
C ARG A 422 28.85 -4.28 -4.42
N GLU A 423 29.45 -5.24 -5.13
CA GLU A 423 30.81 -5.68 -4.76
C GLU A 423 31.92 -4.83 -5.39
N PHE A 424 31.67 -4.23 -6.56
CA PHE A 424 32.65 -3.41 -7.27
C PHE A 424 33.07 -2.11 -6.55
N PRO A 425 32.19 -1.36 -5.85
CA PRO A 425 32.58 -0.14 -5.15
C PRO A 425 33.42 -0.41 -3.88
N ILE A 426 33.14 -1.50 -3.17
CA ILE A 426 33.80 -1.83 -1.90
C ILE A 426 35.24 -2.30 -2.15
N ILE A 427 35.43 -3.16 -3.15
CA ILE A 427 36.78 -3.63 -3.54
C ILE A 427 37.62 -2.46 -4.06
N LEU A 428 37.03 -1.56 -4.85
CA LEU A 428 37.72 -0.37 -5.35
C LEU A 428 38.10 0.60 -4.21
N PHE A 429 37.22 0.76 -3.22
CA PHE A 429 37.48 1.57 -2.04
C PHE A 429 38.64 1.03 -1.19
N PHE A 430 38.63 -0.27 -0.88
CA PHE A 430 39.75 -0.89 -0.15
C PHE A 430 41.05 -0.86 -0.93
N PHE A 431 41.00 -1.04 -2.26
CA PHE A 431 42.17 -0.93 -3.13
C PHE A 431 42.79 0.47 -3.10
N LEU A 432 41.97 1.53 -3.16
CA LEU A 432 42.41 2.92 -3.07
C LEU A 432 43.04 3.24 -1.71
N ILE A 433 42.50 2.73 -0.61
CA ILE A 433 43.09 2.90 0.73
C ILE A 433 44.46 2.23 0.81
N THR A 434 44.60 1.00 0.32
CA THR A 434 45.92 0.33 0.29
C THR A 434 46.92 1.06 -0.59
N LEU A 435 46.50 1.61 -1.73
CA LEU A 435 47.37 2.37 -2.62
C LEU A 435 47.84 3.68 -1.98
N ALA A 436 46.93 4.41 -1.32
CA ALA A 436 47.25 5.62 -0.58
C ALA A 436 48.20 5.34 0.59
N SER A 437 47.99 4.24 1.32
CA SER A 437 48.86 3.79 2.42
C SER A 437 50.28 3.47 1.93
N LEU A 438 50.40 2.77 0.80
CA LEU A 438 51.69 2.45 0.17
C LEU A 438 52.42 3.70 -0.35
N LEU A 439 51.69 4.67 -0.89
CA LEU A 439 52.25 5.95 -1.34
C LEU A 439 52.77 6.77 -0.16
N ILE A 440 52.01 6.87 0.93
CA ILE A 440 52.44 7.56 2.16
C ILE A 440 53.68 6.89 2.75
N PHE A 441 53.74 5.55 2.76
CA PHE A 441 54.89 4.81 3.27
C PHE A 441 56.16 5.01 2.40
N ASN A 442 56.01 5.04 1.07
CA ASN A 442 57.12 5.28 0.14
C ASN A 442 57.61 6.73 0.12
N PHE A 443 56.71 7.71 0.22
CA PHE A 443 57.09 9.12 0.34
C PHE A 443 57.71 9.42 1.71
N GLY A 444 57.20 8.78 2.78
CA GLY A 444 57.78 8.89 4.13
C GLY A 444 59.19 8.30 4.22
N ARG A 445 59.51 7.21 3.50
CA ARG A 445 60.88 6.68 3.44
C ARG A 445 61.85 7.57 2.66
N LYS A 446 61.39 8.23 1.60
CA LYS A 446 62.24 9.12 0.76
C LYS A 446 62.63 10.44 1.44
N HIS A 447 62.10 10.76 2.62
CA HIS A 447 62.46 11.96 3.38
C HIS A 447 63.29 11.70 4.65
N ASN A 448 63.65 10.43 4.92
CA ASN A 448 64.47 10.05 6.08
C ASN A 448 65.84 9.42 5.70
N GLU A 449 66.30 9.61 4.46
CA GLU A 449 67.70 9.34 4.08
C GLU A 449 68.41 10.69 3.79
N ILE A 450 68.82 11.38 4.87
CA ILE A 450 69.96 12.31 4.91
C ILE A 450 70.81 11.91 6.12
#